data_AF-A0A1R1PRS6-F1
#
_entry.id   AF-A0A1R1PRS6-F1
#
_cell.length_a   1.000
_cell.length_b   1.000
_cell.length_c   1.000
_cell.angle_alpha   90.00
_cell.angle_beta   90.00
_cell.angle_gamma   90.00
#
_symmetry.space_group_name_H-M   'P 1'
#
loop_
_entity.id
_entity.type
_entity.pdbx_description
1 polymer ?
#
loop_
_entity_poly.entity_id
_entity_poly.type
_entity_poly.pdbx_seq_one_letter_code
_entity_poly.pdbx_strand_id
1 'polypeptide(L)'
;MSYPSTDVTHPVFSKVEFELCPVNLGIVFKKVNGQGGPSIKQDSQKGFYAWKDVSRMLRQLGLLEKNLEKGLKGAWPHKTDEAHKVILILKNKDLLAKGVKDIPDSEAASRVLASCDPDWRNRVLQTGYTLGDTVVAEFAYNVVYEYFINNKKLDNHQALSEILNPIISRYGISASTEYGSAIVKTAMMSKAVKDEMIRVTNEAASKKMFGAPLFESGDGVPYWGNDRMLDAAVEVYNPTLGTVNSKL
;
A
#
# COMPACT_ATOMS: atom_id res chain seq x y z
N MET A 1 -25.48 -16.24 9.32
CA MET A 1 -25.98 -15.08 8.56
C MET A 1 -25.08 -14.93 7.36
N SER A 2 -25.65 -14.84 6.15
CA SER A 2 -24.86 -14.56 4.93
C SER A 2 -24.75 -13.04 4.79
N TYR A 3 -23.56 -12.49 4.97
CA TYR A 3 -23.28 -11.08 4.71
C TYR A 3 -22.84 -10.93 3.25
N PRO A 4 -23.18 -9.83 2.55
CA PRO A 4 -22.58 -9.55 1.26
C PRO A 4 -21.07 -9.42 1.44
N SER A 5 -20.27 -10.13 0.65
CA SER A 5 -18.81 -10.11 0.77
C SER A 5 -18.17 -8.74 0.48
N THR A 6 -18.98 -7.80 -0.02
CA THR A 6 -18.65 -6.39 -0.26
C THR A 6 -19.08 -5.45 0.89
N ASP A 7 -19.62 -5.96 1.99
CA ASP A 7 -19.95 -5.12 3.16
C ASP A 7 -18.67 -4.68 3.87
N VAL A 8 -18.19 -3.48 3.52
CA VAL A 8 -17.01 -2.84 4.10
C VAL A 8 -17.26 -2.23 5.49
N THR A 9 -18.50 -2.29 5.99
CA THR A 9 -18.90 -1.74 7.30
C THR A 9 -19.04 -2.80 8.37
N HIS A 10 -18.81 -4.06 8.02
CA HIS A 10 -19.00 -5.18 8.93
C HIS A 10 -18.12 -5.04 10.18
N PRO A 11 -18.67 -5.27 11.39
CA PRO A 11 -17.96 -5.05 12.66
C PRO A 11 -16.78 -6.00 12.89
N VAL A 12 -16.55 -6.99 12.03
CA VAL A 12 -15.35 -7.84 12.09
C VAL A 12 -14.07 -7.07 11.79
N PHE A 13 -14.14 -6.02 10.97
CA PHE A 13 -12.94 -5.28 10.59
C PHE A 13 -12.30 -4.52 11.74
N SER A 14 -13.04 -4.23 12.81
CA SER A 14 -12.46 -3.67 14.04
C SER A 14 -11.87 -4.73 14.98
N LYS A 15 -11.91 -6.00 14.58
CA LYS A 15 -11.52 -7.16 15.39
C LYS A 15 -10.38 -7.97 14.77
N VAL A 16 -9.85 -7.53 13.63
CA VAL A 16 -8.70 -8.12 12.95
C VAL A 16 -7.66 -7.03 12.68
N GLU A 17 -6.39 -7.41 12.64
CA GLU A 17 -5.30 -6.50 12.25
C GLU A 17 -5.02 -6.66 10.76
N PHE A 18 -4.97 -5.55 10.01
CA PHE A 18 -4.60 -5.56 8.60
C PHE A 18 -3.14 -5.15 8.42
N GLU A 19 -2.37 -5.99 7.73
CA GLU A 19 -0.99 -5.72 7.37
C GLU A 19 -0.81 -5.48 5.87
N LEU A 20 -0.54 -4.21 5.50
CA LEU A 20 -0.28 -3.87 4.10
C LEU A 20 1.06 -4.46 3.62
N CYS A 21 1.00 -5.28 2.57
CA CYS A 21 2.17 -5.91 1.93
C CYS A 21 2.41 -5.33 0.52
N PRO A 22 3.33 -4.37 0.35
CA PRO A 22 3.63 -3.81 -0.97
C PRO A 22 4.40 -4.81 -1.83
N VAL A 23 3.94 -5.06 -3.05
CA VAL A 23 4.52 -6.05 -3.97
C VAL A 23 4.55 -5.53 -5.42
N ASN A 24 5.62 -5.82 -6.16
CA ASN A 24 5.62 -5.53 -7.60
C ASN A 24 4.86 -6.62 -8.37
N LEU A 25 3.60 -6.34 -8.70
CA LEU A 25 2.71 -7.27 -9.38
C LEU A 25 3.23 -7.73 -10.75
N GLY A 26 3.89 -6.85 -11.51
CA GLY A 26 4.46 -7.21 -12.82
C GLY A 26 5.58 -8.23 -12.73
N ILE A 27 6.43 -8.12 -11.69
CA ILE A 27 7.48 -9.12 -11.39
C ILE A 27 6.85 -10.42 -10.91
N VAL A 28 5.83 -10.35 -10.05
CA VAL A 28 5.09 -11.54 -9.58
C VAL A 28 4.51 -12.31 -10.75
N PHE A 29 3.76 -11.65 -11.64
CA PHE A 29 3.21 -12.29 -12.84
C PHE A 29 4.30 -12.92 -13.70
N LYS A 30 5.40 -12.18 -13.94
CA LYS A 30 6.49 -12.70 -14.78
C LYS A 30 7.06 -13.99 -14.22
N LYS A 31 7.15 -14.12 -12.89
CA LYS A 31 7.64 -15.32 -12.21
C LYS A 31 6.62 -16.45 -12.15
N VAL A 32 5.34 -16.14 -11.94
CA VAL A 32 4.30 -17.15 -11.72
C VAL A 32 3.75 -17.70 -13.04
N ASN A 33 3.51 -16.86 -14.04
CA ASN A 33 2.84 -17.24 -15.29
C ASN A 33 3.58 -16.78 -16.57
N GLY A 34 4.78 -16.20 -16.43
CA GLY A 34 5.58 -15.72 -17.57
C GLY A 34 5.10 -14.41 -18.19
N GLN A 35 4.00 -13.81 -17.71
CA GLN A 35 3.44 -12.56 -18.25
C GLN A 35 3.93 -11.35 -17.46
N GLY A 36 4.27 -10.24 -18.12
CA GLY A 36 4.74 -9.01 -17.45
C GLY A 36 3.65 -8.10 -16.90
N GLY A 37 2.38 -8.54 -16.87
CA GLY A 37 1.23 -7.69 -16.56
C GLY A 37 -0.09 -8.47 -16.57
N PRO A 38 -1.19 -7.84 -16.12
CA PRO A 38 -2.50 -8.48 -16.10
C PRO A 38 -2.97 -8.80 -17.53
N SER A 39 -3.72 -9.89 -17.71
CA SER A 39 -4.23 -10.31 -19.03
C SER A 39 -5.38 -9.45 -19.59
N ILE A 40 -5.59 -8.25 -19.03
CA ILE A 40 -6.57 -7.27 -19.50
C ILE A 40 -5.83 -6.28 -20.41
N LYS A 41 -6.42 -5.96 -21.56
CA LYS A 41 -5.91 -4.90 -22.46
C LYS A 41 -6.77 -3.66 -22.31
N GLN A 42 -6.16 -2.47 -22.37
CA GLN A 42 -6.85 -1.18 -22.18
C GLN A 42 -8.06 -1.03 -23.10
N ASP A 43 -7.89 -1.30 -24.39
CA ASP A 43 -8.92 -1.12 -25.43
C ASP A 43 -9.79 -2.37 -25.64
N SER A 44 -9.81 -3.29 -24.67
CA SER A 44 -10.67 -4.48 -24.72
C SER A 44 -12.00 -4.25 -24.02
N GLN A 45 -13.02 -5.04 -24.36
CA GLN A 45 -14.31 -5.03 -23.66
C GLN A 45 -14.14 -5.32 -22.16
N LYS A 46 -13.18 -6.20 -21.79
CA LYS A 46 -12.81 -6.46 -20.38
C LYS A 46 -12.21 -5.23 -19.71
N GLY A 47 -11.36 -4.47 -20.42
CA GLY A 47 -10.79 -3.22 -19.93
C GLY A 47 -11.86 -2.14 -19.70
N PHE A 48 -12.78 -1.97 -20.65
CA PHE A 48 -13.92 -1.06 -20.48
C PHE A 48 -14.81 -1.46 -19.30
N TYR A 49 -15.12 -2.76 -19.17
CA TYR A 49 -15.91 -3.27 -18.06
C TYR A 49 -15.21 -3.03 -16.70
N ALA A 50 -13.90 -3.34 -16.60
CA ALA A 50 -13.14 -3.13 -15.37
C ALA A 50 -13.20 -1.68 -14.88
N TRP A 51 -13.04 -0.71 -15.78
CA TRP A 51 -13.15 0.72 -15.42
C TRP A 51 -14.56 1.14 -15.02
N LYS A 52 -15.58 0.61 -15.69
CA LYS A 52 -16.97 0.86 -15.33
C LYS A 52 -17.27 0.31 -13.93
N ASP A 53 -16.70 -0.85 -13.59
CA ASP A 53 -16.90 -1.48 -12.30
C ASP A 53 -16.19 -0.74 -11.16
N VAL A 54 -14.93 -0.34 -11.37
CA VAL A 54 -14.20 0.56 -10.46
C VAL A 54 -15.00 1.85 -10.21
N SER A 55 -15.55 2.45 -11.27
CA SER A 55 -16.36 3.67 -11.14
C SER A 55 -17.62 3.43 -10.28
N ARG A 56 -18.30 2.29 -10.43
CA ARG A 56 -19.46 1.94 -9.62
C ARG A 56 -19.08 1.76 -8.15
N MET A 57 -18.00 1.04 -7.87
CA MET A 57 -17.52 0.82 -6.51
C MET A 57 -17.18 2.15 -5.83
N LEU A 58 -16.45 3.03 -6.51
CA LEU A 58 -16.12 4.35 -5.97
C LEU A 58 -17.38 5.20 -5.70
N ARG A 59 -18.44 5.10 -6.52
CA ARG A 59 -19.73 5.75 -6.22
C ARG A 59 -20.38 5.18 -4.96
N GLN A 60 -20.37 3.85 -4.80
CA GLN A 60 -20.93 3.19 -3.61
C GLN A 60 -20.19 3.60 -2.33
N LEU A 61 -18.88 3.79 -2.42
CA LEU A 61 -18.05 4.25 -1.32
C LEU A 61 -18.13 5.77 -1.07
N GLY A 62 -18.88 6.52 -1.88
CA GLY A 62 -18.94 7.98 -1.80
C GLY A 62 -17.64 8.70 -2.19
N LEU A 63 -16.68 7.98 -2.80
CA LEU A 63 -15.37 8.49 -3.19
C LEU A 63 -15.34 9.06 -4.61
N LEU A 64 -16.41 8.87 -5.38
CA LEU A 64 -16.48 9.34 -6.75
C LEU A 64 -17.17 10.71 -6.86
N GLU A 65 -16.40 11.77 -6.71
CA GLU A 65 -16.86 13.15 -6.98
C GLU A 65 -16.83 13.51 -8.48
N LYS A 66 -16.09 12.75 -9.31
CA LYS A 66 -15.87 13.02 -10.74
C LYS A 66 -16.28 11.82 -11.60
N ASN A 67 -16.92 12.07 -12.76
CA ASN A 67 -17.26 10.99 -13.70
C ASN A 67 -15.98 10.39 -14.35
N LEU A 68 -15.57 9.20 -13.91
CA LEU A 68 -14.46 8.42 -14.48
C LEU A 68 -14.85 7.65 -15.77
N GLU A 69 -16.08 7.83 -16.27
CA GLU A 69 -16.71 7.01 -17.31
C GLU A 69 -16.05 7.11 -18.69
N LYS A 70 -15.34 8.21 -18.97
CA LYS A 70 -14.42 8.28 -20.10
C LYS A 70 -13.11 7.67 -19.62
N GLY A 71 -13.09 6.33 -19.61
CA GLY A 71 -12.03 5.49 -19.04
C GLY A 71 -10.67 6.16 -19.17
N LEU A 72 -9.95 6.25 -18.05
CA LEU A 72 -8.73 7.02 -17.88
C LEU A 72 -7.73 6.74 -19.00
N LYS A 73 -7.85 7.45 -20.12
CA LYS A 73 -6.91 7.41 -21.25
C LYS A 73 -5.62 7.99 -20.72
N GLY A 74 -4.79 7.13 -20.13
CA GLY A 74 -3.57 7.54 -19.45
C GLY A 74 -3.32 6.85 -18.10
N ALA A 75 -4.32 6.35 -17.37
CA ALA A 75 -4.11 5.69 -16.06
C ALA A 75 -3.95 4.16 -16.16
N TRP A 76 -3.57 3.68 -17.35
CA TRP A 76 -3.29 2.27 -17.60
C TRP A 76 -1.86 1.93 -17.13
N PRO A 77 -1.63 0.78 -16.45
CA PRO A 77 -0.63 0.66 -15.39
C PRO A 77 0.73 1.27 -15.70
N HIS A 78 1.11 2.33 -14.98
CA HIS A 78 2.49 2.81 -14.90
C HIS A 78 3.21 2.20 -13.69
N LYS A 79 4.52 2.38 -13.64
CA LYS A 79 5.36 1.85 -12.57
C LYS A 79 5.00 2.50 -11.24
N THR A 80 4.87 1.69 -10.19
CA THR A 80 4.59 2.10 -8.81
C THR A 80 5.68 1.63 -7.83
N ASP A 81 6.82 1.16 -8.35
CA ASP A 81 7.96 0.65 -7.57
C ASP A 81 8.41 1.62 -6.47
N GLU A 82 8.44 2.91 -6.78
CA GLU A 82 8.93 3.94 -5.86
C GLU A 82 7.98 4.11 -4.66
N ALA A 83 6.66 4.11 -4.89
CA ALA A 83 5.68 4.18 -3.82
C ALA A 83 5.73 2.95 -2.90
N HIS A 84 5.91 1.75 -3.46
CA HIS A 84 6.06 0.52 -2.67
C HIS A 84 7.28 0.56 -1.75
N LYS A 85 8.42 1.09 -2.24
CA LYS A 85 9.64 1.28 -1.43
C LYS A 85 9.42 2.28 -0.30
N VAL A 86 8.65 3.35 -0.52
CA VAL A 86 8.29 4.29 0.55
C VAL A 86 7.47 3.58 1.63
N ILE A 87 6.48 2.76 1.25
CA ILE A 87 5.68 1.97 2.21
C ILE A 87 6.59 1.06 3.06
N LEU A 88 7.55 0.35 2.44
CA LEU A 88 8.50 -0.51 3.17
C LEU A 88 9.30 0.26 4.23
N ILE A 89 9.80 1.45 3.89
CA ILE A 89 10.52 2.32 4.84
C ILE A 89 9.62 2.84 5.96
N LEU A 90 8.38 3.22 5.63
CA LEU A 90 7.43 3.71 6.62
C LEU A 90 7.12 2.62 7.65
N LYS A 91 7.00 1.35 7.22
CA LYS A 91 6.79 0.20 8.12
C LYS A 91 8.03 -0.18 8.93
N ASN A 92 9.25 0.05 8.42
CA ASN A 92 10.47 -0.52 9.00
C ASN A 92 11.54 0.56 9.29
N LYS A 93 11.70 0.91 10.58
CA LYS A 93 12.70 1.89 11.03
C LYS A 93 14.15 1.44 10.79
N ASP A 94 14.44 0.14 10.87
CA ASP A 94 15.79 -0.39 10.66
C ASP A 94 16.15 -0.35 9.18
N LEU A 95 15.18 -0.59 8.31
CA LEU A 95 15.34 -0.43 6.86
C LEU A 95 15.64 1.03 6.49
N LEU A 96 14.97 2.00 7.14
CA LEU A 96 15.29 3.43 6.98
C LEU A 96 16.73 3.72 7.41
N ALA A 97 17.12 3.26 8.60
CA ALA A 97 18.45 3.49 9.16
C ALA A 97 19.57 2.82 8.34
N LYS A 98 19.29 1.66 7.74
CA LYS A 98 20.19 1.01 6.79
C LYS A 98 20.23 1.77 5.47
N GLY A 99 19.06 2.12 4.94
CA GLY A 99 18.94 2.69 3.61
C GLY A 99 19.54 4.09 3.48
N VAL A 100 19.45 4.93 4.53
CA VAL A 100 20.06 6.26 4.51
C VAL A 100 21.57 6.22 4.33
N LYS A 101 22.24 5.14 4.78
CA LYS A 101 23.70 4.97 4.64
C LYS A 101 24.11 4.70 3.19
N ASP A 102 23.20 4.25 2.33
CA ASP A 102 23.49 3.87 0.95
C ASP A 102 23.43 5.06 -0.02
N ILE A 103 22.90 6.22 0.38
CA ILE A 103 22.62 7.32 -0.57
C ILE A 103 23.82 8.29 -0.68
N PRO A 104 24.04 8.92 -1.85
CA PRO A 104 25.21 9.79 -2.08
C PRO A 104 25.36 11.00 -1.13
N ASP A 105 24.26 11.46 -0.55
CA ASP A 105 24.18 12.62 0.35
C ASP A 105 23.57 12.19 1.70
N SER A 106 24.14 11.09 2.22
CA SER A 106 23.66 10.42 3.43
C SER A 106 23.79 11.29 4.66
N GLU A 107 24.77 12.20 4.73
CA GLU A 107 24.96 13.09 5.89
C GLU A 107 23.82 14.10 6.06
N ALA A 108 23.41 14.77 4.97
CA ALA A 108 22.29 15.71 5.04
C ALA A 108 20.97 14.98 5.37
N ALA A 109 20.70 13.87 4.69
CA ALA A 109 19.51 13.06 4.98
C ALA A 109 19.53 12.49 6.39
N SER A 110 20.68 12.02 6.88
CA SER A 110 20.81 11.51 8.26
C SER A 110 20.55 12.60 9.29
N ARG A 111 21.00 13.84 9.06
CA ARG A 111 20.69 14.98 9.95
C ARG A 111 19.19 15.26 10.01
N VAL A 112 18.51 15.30 8.86
CA VAL A 112 17.05 15.50 8.81
C VAL A 112 16.33 14.34 9.51
N LEU A 113 16.71 13.10 9.25
CA LEU A 113 16.05 11.94 9.83
C LEU A 113 16.32 11.79 11.33
N ALA A 114 17.51 12.18 11.81
CA ALA A 114 17.87 12.19 13.22
C ALA A 114 17.15 13.29 14.03
N SER A 115 16.50 14.25 13.36
CA SER A 115 15.69 15.29 14.03
C SER A 115 14.40 14.77 14.66
N CYS A 116 14.06 13.50 14.45
CA CYS A 116 12.82 12.88 14.89
C CYS A 116 13.09 11.48 15.45
N ASP A 117 12.44 11.15 16.57
CA ASP A 117 12.49 9.81 17.16
C ASP A 117 11.78 8.80 16.23
N PRO A 118 12.48 7.80 15.67
CA PRO A 118 11.89 6.82 14.76
C PRO A 118 10.78 5.97 15.38
N ASP A 119 10.68 5.93 16.72
CA ASP A 119 9.62 5.23 17.46
C ASP A 119 8.27 5.95 17.44
N TRP A 120 8.16 7.10 16.74
CA TRP A 120 6.86 7.68 16.38
C TRP A 120 5.91 6.63 15.77
N ARG A 121 6.46 5.63 15.06
CA ARG A 121 5.71 4.52 14.46
C ARG A 121 4.90 3.73 15.49
N ASN A 122 5.41 3.56 16.70
CA ASN A 122 4.79 2.74 17.74
C ASN A 122 3.77 3.52 18.60
N ARG A 123 3.64 4.84 18.39
CA ARG A 123 2.70 5.68 19.13
C ARG A 123 1.27 5.23 18.83
N VAL A 124 0.57 4.68 19.83
CA VAL A 124 -0.83 4.26 19.69
C VAL A 124 -1.75 5.48 19.71
N LEU A 125 -2.66 5.55 18.73
CA LEU A 125 -3.68 6.59 18.62
C LEU A 125 -4.96 6.19 19.37
N GLN A 126 -5.90 7.14 19.53
CA GLN A 126 -7.21 6.86 20.14
C GLN A 126 -8.01 5.79 19.39
N THR A 127 -7.72 5.59 18.11
CA THR A 127 -8.32 4.55 17.27
C THR A 127 -7.85 3.14 17.61
N GLY A 128 -6.82 2.99 18.46
CA GLY A 128 -6.17 1.72 18.79
C GLY A 128 -5.05 1.31 17.83
N TYR A 129 -4.97 1.93 16.65
CA TYR A 129 -3.89 1.70 15.69
C TYR A 129 -2.63 2.48 16.05
N THR A 130 -1.49 1.99 15.59
CA THR A 130 -0.24 2.75 15.69
C THR A 130 -0.25 3.92 14.70
N LEU A 131 0.51 4.96 15.01
CA LEU A 131 0.74 6.06 14.08
C LEU A 131 1.48 5.58 12.83
N GLY A 132 2.37 4.59 12.95
CA GLY A 132 3.01 3.93 11.83
C GLY A 132 1.99 3.40 10.82
N ASP A 133 1.04 2.59 11.29
CA ASP A 133 -0.01 2.01 10.46
C ASP A 133 -0.90 3.07 9.84
N THR A 134 -1.24 4.11 10.62
CA THR A 134 -2.06 5.22 10.16
C THR A 134 -1.39 5.99 9.02
N VAL A 135 -0.10 6.30 9.15
CA VAL A 135 0.68 6.99 8.12
C VAL A 135 0.85 6.12 6.88
N VAL A 136 1.12 4.83 7.05
CA VAL A 136 1.24 3.87 5.94
C VAL A 136 -0.06 3.77 5.16
N ALA A 137 -1.19 3.59 5.86
CA ALA A 137 -2.51 3.48 5.25
C ALA A 137 -2.90 4.76 4.51
N GLU A 138 -2.70 5.93 5.13
CA GLU A 138 -3.01 7.22 4.52
C GLU A 138 -2.11 7.50 3.30
N PHE A 139 -0.82 7.19 3.38
CA PHE A 139 0.09 7.34 2.24
C PHE A 139 -0.32 6.42 1.08
N ALA A 140 -0.61 5.14 1.36
CA ALA A 140 -1.05 4.19 0.34
C ALA A 140 -2.37 4.61 -0.30
N TYR A 141 -3.34 5.07 0.50
CA TYR A 141 -4.60 5.63 0.00
C TYR A 141 -4.35 6.81 -0.93
N ASN A 142 -3.54 7.79 -0.53
CA ASN A 142 -3.26 8.96 -1.35
C ASN A 142 -2.49 8.62 -2.63
N VAL A 143 -1.58 7.63 -2.61
CA VAL A 143 -0.93 7.10 -3.82
C VAL A 143 -1.97 6.53 -4.79
N VAL A 144 -2.86 5.67 -4.30
CA VAL A 144 -3.94 5.07 -5.11
C VAL A 144 -4.87 6.17 -5.64
N TYR A 145 -5.23 7.14 -4.81
CA TYR A 145 -6.11 8.26 -5.18
C TYR A 145 -5.48 9.14 -6.26
N GLU A 146 -4.24 9.59 -6.07
CA GLU A 146 -3.54 10.42 -7.03
C GLU A 146 -3.30 9.69 -8.36
N TYR A 147 -3.02 8.39 -8.27
CA TYR A 147 -2.82 7.53 -9.43
C TYR A 147 -4.12 7.28 -10.22
N PHE A 148 -5.18 6.79 -9.56
CA PHE A 148 -6.41 6.37 -10.22
C PHE A 148 -7.41 7.52 -10.46
N ILE A 149 -7.53 8.46 -9.53
CA ILE A 149 -8.54 9.52 -9.61
C ILE A 149 -7.99 10.75 -10.32
N ASN A 150 -6.77 11.17 -9.97
CA ASN A 150 -6.15 12.35 -10.58
C ASN A 150 -5.22 12.03 -11.76
N ASN A 151 -5.01 10.75 -12.08
CA ASN A 151 -4.17 10.31 -13.20
C ASN A 151 -2.74 10.90 -13.15
N LYS A 152 -2.16 11.02 -11.95
CA LYS A 152 -0.78 11.49 -11.76
C LYS A 152 0.22 10.35 -11.94
N LYS A 153 1.37 10.67 -12.54
CA LYS A 153 2.55 9.80 -12.52
C LYS A 153 3.30 10.00 -11.21
N LEU A 154 3.55 8.90 -10.50
CA LEU A 154 4.16 8.89 -9.16
C LEU A 154 5.52 8.18 -9.18
N ASP A 155 6.37 8.52 -10.15
CA ASP A 155 7.65 7.86 -10.46
C ASP A 155 8.87 8.72 -10.11
N ASN A 156 8.68 9.82 -9.38
CA ASN A 156 9.74 10.77 -9.02
C ASN A 156 9.63 11.25 -7.57
N HIS A 157 10.74 11.78 -7.03
CA HIS A 157 10.84 12.24 -5.65
C HIS A 157 9.79 13.30 -5.30
N GLN A 158 9.56 14.25 -6.20
CA GLN A 158 8.69 15.39 -5.94
C GLN A 158 7.24 14.93 -5.73
N ALA A 159 6.72 14.12 -6.64
CA ALA A 159 5.34 13.63 -6.59
C ALA A 159 5.05 12.82 -5.31
N LEU A 160 5.97 11.97 -4.86
CA LEU A 160 5.78 11.20 -3.62
C LEU A 160 5.98 12.05 -2.36
N SER A 161 6.85 13.06 -2.41
CA SER A 161 7.06 14.00 -1.30
C SER A 161 5.86 14.92 -1.09
N GLU A 162 5.20 15.35 -2.18
CA GLU A 162 3.94 16.10 -2.14
C GLU A 162 2.81 15.31 -1.45
N ILE A 163 2.86 13.98 -1.49
CA ILE A 163 1.93 13.12 -0.76
C ILE A 163 2.37 12.94 0.70
N LEU A 164 3.64 12.63 0.95
CA LEU A 164 4.11 12.25 2.29
C LEU A 164 4.28 13.45 3.24
N ASN A 165 4.80 14.59 2.77
CA ASN A 165 5.08 15.74 3.64
C ASN A 165 3.82 16.28 4.36
N PRO A 166 2.66 16.45 3.70
CA PRO A 166 1.45 16.85 4.40
C PRO A 166 1.02 15.88 5.49
N ILE A 167 1.23 14.58 5.30
CA ILE A 167 0.91 13.54 6.30
C ILE A 167 1.85 13.68 7.51
N ILE A 168 3.16 13.81 7.27
CA ILE A 168 4.17 14.03 8.33
C ILE A 168 3.83 15.27 9.17
N SER A 169 3.50 16.38 8.51
CA SER A 169 3.14 17.63 9.17
C SER A 169 1.83 17.51 9.97
N ARG A 170 0.80 16.89 9.39
CA ARG A 170 -0.52 16.73 10.03
C ARG A 170 -0.45 15.98 11.35
N TYR A 171 0.35 14.91 11.41
CA TYR A 171 0.51 14.11 12.62
C TYR A 171 1.61 14.62 13.56
N GLY A 172 2.25 15.74 13.23
CA GLY A 172 3.33 16.34 14.02
C GLY A 172 4.51 15.39 14.22
N ILE A 173 4.87 14.60 13.20
CA ILE A 173 5.94 13.60 13.31
C ILE A 173 7.30 14.28 13.38
N SER A 174 7.54 15.30 12.55
CA SER A 174 8.77 16.09 12.58
C SER A 174 8.45 17.57 12.42
N ALA A 175 9.25 18.43 13.07
CA ALA A 175 9.23 19.87 12.84
C ALA A 175 9.91 20.25 11.51
N SER A 176 10.72 19.36 10.93
CA SER A 176 11.34 19.58 9.63
C SER A 176 10.36 19.28 8.50
N THR A 177 10.16 20.26 7.62
CA THR A 177 9.38 20.11 6.38
C THR A 177 10.04 19.18 5.37
N GLU A 178 11.31 18.83 5.57
CA GLU A 178 12.09 17.96 4.69
C GLU A 178 12.04 16.49 5.10
N TYR A 179 11.45 16.16 6.26
CA TYR A 179 11.50 14.80 6.82
C TYR A 179 10.87 13.75 5.90
N GLY A 180 9.68 14.02 5.34
CA GLY A 180 9.05 13.13 4.37
C GLY A 180 9.84 13.03 3.07
N SER A 181 10.36 14.16 2.57
CA SER A 181 11.25 14.18 1.40
C SER A 181 12.52 13.34 1.61
N ALA A 182 13.11 13.36 2.82
CA ALA A 182 14.27 12.54 3.16
C ALA A 182 13.94 11.04 3.17
N ILE A 183 12.75 10.66 3.67
CA ILE A 183 12.22 9.29 3.57
C ILE A 183 12.08 8.87 2.11
N VAL A 184 11.45 9.70 1.27
CA VAL A 184 11.24 9.43 -0.15
C VAL A 184 12.57 9.27 -0.89
N LYS A 185 13.51 10.21 -0.71
CA LYS A 185 14.87 10.13 -1.29
C LYS A 185 15.56 8.82 -0.89
N THR A 186 15.47 8.44 0.38
CA THR A 186 16.04 7.18 0.86
C THR A 186 15.39 5.97 0.19
N ALA A 187 14.06 5.95 0.10
CA ALA A 187 13.32 4.86 -0.55
C ALA A 187 13.71 4.65 -2.01
N MET A 188 13.93 5.75 -2.73
CA MET A 188 14.19 5.70 -4.17
C MET A 188 15.64 5.35 -4.47
N MET A 189 16.60 5.84 -3.67
CA MET A 189 18.03 5.75 -3.96
C MET A 189 18.76 4.61 -3.25
N SER A 190 18.22 4.06 -2.17
CA SER A 190 18.91 3.04 -1.38
C SER A 190 18.94 1.66 -2.05
N LYS A 191 20.12 1.03 -2.02
CA LYS A 191 20.27 -0.38 -2.40
C LYS A 191 19.56 -1.31 -1.42
N ALA A 192 19.71 -1.10 -0.11
CA ALA A 192 19.06 -1.91 0.91
C ALA A 192 17.54 -1.96 0.75
N VAL A 193 16.92 -0.83 0.41
CA VAL A 193 15.47 -0.74 0.19
C VAL A 193 15.06 -1.46 -1.09
N LYS A 194 15.85 -1.33 -2.16
CA LYS A 194 15.64 -2.08 -3.40
C LYS A 194 15.76 -3.59 -3.18
N ASP A 195 16.75 -4.03 -2.43
CA ASP A 195 16.94 -5.44 -2.10
C ASP A 195 15.75 -5.98 -1.30
N GLU A 196 15.23 -5.20 -0.34
CA GLU A 196 14.03 -5.57 0.42
C GLU A 196 12.79 -5.67 -0.47
N MET A 197 12.58 -4.73 -1.40
CA MET A 197 11.50 -4.78 -2.38
C MET A 197 11.56 -6.06 -3.24
N ILE A 198 12.76 -6.47 -3.64
CA ILE A 198 12.99 -7.73 -4.35
C ILE A 198 12.64 -8.91 -3.47
N ARG A 199 13.07 -8.90 -2.19
CA ARG A 199 12.79 -9.97 -1.23
C ARG A 199 11.29 -10.19 -1.04
N VAL A 200 10.53 -9.15 -0.70
CA VAL A 200 9.07 -9.25 -0.46
C VAL A 200 8.30 -9.63 -1.73
N THR A 201 8.75 -9.14 -2.90
CA THR A 201 8.14 -9.51 -4.19
C THR A 201 8.40 -10.99 -4.53
N ASN A 202 9.60 -11.50 -4.22
CA ASN A 202 9.93 -12.91 -4.43
C ASN A 202 9.14 -13.82 -3.48
N GLU A 203 8.96 -13.38 -2.25
CA GLU A 203 8.13 -14.08 -1.25
C GLU A 203 6.69 -14.21 -1.75
N ALA A 204 6.07 -13.11 -2.21
CA ALA A 204 4.73 -13.14 -2.81
C ALA A 204 4.64 -14.05 -4.05
N ALA A 205 5.66 -14.03 -4.91
CA ALA A 205 5.72 -14.93 -6.06
C ALA A 205 5.82 -16.42 -5.64
N SER A 206 6.55 -16.73 -4.57
CA SER A 206 6.69 -18.09 -4.04
C SER A 206 5.36 -18.65 -3.51
N LYS A 207 4.50 -17.76 -3.00
CA LYS A 207 3.11 -18.06 -2.60
C LYS A 207 2.16 -18.23 -3.79
N LYS A 208 2.67 -18.21 -5.03
CA LYS A 208 1.90 -18.31 -6.28
C LYS A 208 0.78 -17.26 -6.38
N MET A 209 1.01 -16.07 -5.82
CA MET A 209 0.11 -14.94 -5.96
C MET A 209 -0.12 -14.65 -7.46
N PHE A 210 -1.38 -14.61 -7.89
CA PHE A 210 -1.76 -14.44 -9.29
C PHE A 210 -2.58 -13.17 -9.56
N GLY A 211 -2.80 -12.35 -8.54
CA GLY A 211 -3.50 -11.07 -8.64
C GLY A 211 -3.43 -10.26 -7.35
N ALA A 212 -3.87 -9.01 -7.41
CA ALA A 212 -3.98 -8.11 -6.26
C ALA A 212 -5.32 -7.34 -6.32
N PRO A 213 -5.93 -6.97 -5.18
CA PRO A 213 -5.51 -7.36 -3.82
C PRO A 213 -5.71 -8.86 -3.59
N LEU A 214 -4.86 -9.43 -2.73
CA LEU A 214 -4.96 -10.79 -2.21
C LEU A 214 -4.80 -10.68 -0.69
N PHE A 215 -5.71 -11.30 0.03
CA PHE A 215 -5.69 -11.39 1.49
C PHE A 215 -5.29 -12.82 1.87
N GLU A 216 -4.54 -12.98 2.95
CA GLU A 216 -4.11 -14.28 3.45
C GLU A 216 -4.62 -14.41 4.89
N SER A 217 -5.45 -15.41 5.18
CA SER A 217 -5.86 -15.68 6.55
C SER A 217 -4.70 -16.18 7.40
N GLY A 218 -4.86 -16.21 8.72
CA GLY A 218 -3.80 -16.61 9.66
C GLY A 218 -3.27 -18.04 9.47
N ASP A 219 -3.99 -18.90 8.77
CA ASP A 219 -3.60 -20.26 8.38
C ASP A 219 -3.05 -20.38 6.94
N GLY A 220 -2.88 -19.25 6.25
CA GLY A 220 -2.25 -19.18 4.93
C GLY A 220 -3.21 -19.38 3.75
N VAL A 221 -4.53 -19.39 3.96
CA VAL A 221 -5.52 -19.55 2.88
C VAL A 221 -5.65 -18.23 2.10
N PRO A 222 -5.48 -18.24 0.76
CA PRO A 222 -5.57 -17.03 -0.04
C PRO A 222 -7.01 -16.68 -0.44
N TYR A 223 -7.37 -15.41 -0.27
CA TYR A 223 -8.63 -14.79 -0.68
C TYR A 223 -8.34 -13.70 -1.69
N TRP A 224 -8.65 -13.95 -2.96
CA TRP A 224 -8.33 -13.01 -4.05
C TRP A 224 -9.53 -12.14 -4.42
N GLY A 225 -9.29 -10.83 -4.55
CA GLY A 225 -10.30 -9.83 -4.91
C GLY A 225 -10.76 -9.00 -3.70
N ASN A 226 -11.09 -7.73 -3.94
CA ASN A 226 -11.57 -6.82 -2.91
C ASN A 226 -12.92 -7.27 -2.33
N ASP A 227 -13.70 -8.01 -3.11
CA ASP A 227 -14.95 -8.67 -2.73
C ASP A 227 -14.75 -9.90 -1.83
N ARG A 228 -13.51 -10.29 -1.51
CA ARG A 228 -13.20 -11.39 -0.58
C ARG A 228 -12.58 -10.93 0.75
N MET A 229 -12.44 -9.62 0.94
CA MET A 229 -11.88 -9.07 2.17
C MET A 229 -12.72 -9.44 3.40
N LEU A 230 -14.05 -9.38 3.29
CA LEU A 230 -14.94 -9.76 4.40
C LEU A 230 -14.79 -11.25 4.74
N ASP A 231 -14.78 -12.12 3.73
CA ASP A 231 -14.62 -13.56 3.91
C ASP A 231 -13.31 -13.85 4.67
N ALA A 232 -12.21 -13.23 4.25
CA ALA A 232 -10.91 -13.39 4.88
C ALA A 232 -10.91 -12.88 6.34
N ALA A 233 -11.51 -11.71 6.60
CA ALA A 233 -11.58 -11.14 7.94
C ALA A 233 -12.46 -11.98 8.90
N VAL A 234 -13.56 -12.54 8.40
CA VAL A 234 -14.42 -13.45 9.20
C VAL A 234 -13.68 -14.73 9.55
N GLU A 235 -12.94 -15.31 8.60
CA GLU A 235 -12.12 -16.50 8.84
C GLU A 235 -11.07 -16.24 9.93
N VAL A 236 -10.33 -15.13 9.80
CA VAL A 236 -9.28 -14.71 10.75
C VAL A 236 -9.84 -14.49 12.16
N TYR A 237 -11.04 -13.92 12.28
CA TYR A 237 -11.66 -13.59 13.56
C TYR A 237 -12.18 -14.82 14.35
N ASN A 238 -12.16 -16.04 13.79
CA ASN A 238 -12.88 -17.22 14.28
C ASN A 238 -13.14 -17.25 15.81
N PRO A 239 -14.37 -16.97 16.27
CA PRO A 239 -14.68 -16.78 17.69
C PRO A 239 -14.58 -18.04 18.55
N THR A 240 -14.42 -19.22 17.94
CA THR A 240 -14.26 -20.50 18.67
C THR A 240 -12.84 -20.79 19.13
N LEU A 241 -11.83 -20.06 18.64
CA LEU A 241 -10.42 -20.26 18.99
C LEU A 241 -9.91 -19.35 20.11
N GLY A 242 -10.72 -18.42 20.61
CA GLY A 242 -10.36 -17.49 21.69
C GLY A 242 -9.23 -16.54 21.30
N THR A 243 -9.57 -15.29 20.98
CA THR A 243 -8.64 -14.14 20.81
C THR A 243 -7.21 -14.53 20.42
N VAL A 244 -7.03 -15.05 19.21
CA VAL A 244 -5.71 -15.04 18.59
C VAL A 244 -5.61 -13.69 17.89
N ASN A 245 -4.60 -12.90 18.24
CA ASN A 245 -4.18 -11.73 17.45
C ASN A 245 -3.67 -12.23 16.10
N SER A 246 -4.58 -12.61 15.21
CA SER A 246 -4.28 -13.08 13.86
C SER A 246 -4.26 -11.88 12.91
N LYS A 247 -3.17 -11.77 12.16
CA LYS A 247 -2.95 -10.71 11.15
C LYS A 247 -3.52 -11.14 9.80
N LEU A 248 -4.07 -10.19 9.06
CA LEU A 248 -4.64 -10.33 7.70
C LEU A 248 -3.86 -9.51 6.67
#